data_AF-A0A3Q3MD86-F1
#
_entry.id   AF-A0A3Q3MD86-F1
#
_cell.length_a   1.000
_cell.length_b   1.000
_cell.length_c   1.000
_cell.angle_alpha   90.00
_cell.angle_beta   90.00
_cell.angle_gamma   90.00
#
_symmetry.space_group_name_H-M   'P 1'
#
loop_
_entity.id
_entity.type
_entity.pdbx_description
1 polymer ?
#
loop_
_entity_poly.entity_id
_entity_poly.type
_entity_poly.pdbx_seq_one_letter_code
_entity_poly.pdbx_strand_id
1 'polypeptide(L)'
;MEAVQKDHRYFVVLIFLPFLKAVQQKDAVTVHLEEGMVLDCLCPWNGNLSMVSWNKVPDKEPVAVFHPEYGVAFSQHYRERIEFLRTTPMDGSISMRNVTHQDIGLYHCSVQTFPQGPWTRNIQVEDLDTELVAERNNNLTIKCNHVHNGTVYQVILEKMPHSEPWSIIGVCKKVEGGLVGEDYSDRGEVSCADSLDVSLHLTGVVPEDSGFYRCTFSTDTGVQTTTVLLTVAPPRKRNRREEYKVKLHPSQSQ
;
A
#
# COMPACT_ATOMS: atom_id res chain seq x y z
N MET A 1 -46.87 5.06 67.12
CA MET A 1 -45.85 4.00 67.12
C MET A 1 -45.23 4.02 65.73
N GLU A 2 -44.07 4.66 65.64
CA GLU A 2 -43.29 4.81 64.42
C GLU A 2 -42.55 3.51 64.14
N ALA A 3 -42.69 3.02 62.90
CA ALA A 3 -41.84 1.99 62.34
C ALA A 3 -41.87 2.15 60.82
N VAL A 4 -40.92 2.91 60.25
CA VAL A 4 -40.43 2.63 58.90
C VAL A 4 -38.93 2.92 58.86
N GLN A 5 -38.21 1.87 58.47
CA GLN A 5 -36.79 1.67 58.64
C GLN A 5 -36.06 1.91 57.32
N LYS A 6 -35.10 2.84 57.37
CA LYS A 6 -33.78 2.80 56.73
C LYS A 6 -33.70 2.94 55.20
N ASP A 7 -33.40 4.17 54.78
CA ASP A 7 -32.95 4.55 53.43
C ASP A 7 -31.83 3.66 52.89
N HIS A 8 -32.11 3.00 51.77
CA HIS A 8 -31.13 2.36 50.91
C HIS A 8 -30.58 3.39 49.92
N ARG A 9 -29.34 3.82 50.17
CA ARG A 9 -28.56 4.70 49.28
C ARG A 9 -28.27 3.98 47.96
N TYR A 10 -28.88 4.45 46.87
CA TYR A 10 -28.57 4.06 45.49
C TYR A 10 -27.43 4.91 44.92
N PHE A 11 -26.61 4.28 44.06
CA PHE A 11 -25.79 4.87 42.98
C PHE A 11 -24.61 5.77 43.42
N VAL A 12 -23.36 5.62 42.97
CA VAL A 12 -22.84 5.34 41.61
C VAL A 12 -21.47 4.67 41.76
N VAL A 13 -21.24 3.58 41.01
CA VAL A 13 -19.91 3.00 40.77
C VAL A 13 -19.17 3.92 39.80
N LEU A 14 -18.20 4.69 40.28
CA LEU A 14 -17.25 5.39 39.41
C LEU A 14 -16.18 4.39 38.98
N ILE A 15 -16.45 3.70 37.88
CA ILE A 15 -15.44 2.99 37.10
C ILE A 15 -14.44 4.05 36.61
N PHE A 16 -13.28 4.14 37.26
CA PHE A 16 -12.11 4.75 36.65
C PHE A 16 -11.71 3.87 35.46
N LEU A 17 -12.29 4.15 34.29
CA LEU A 17 -11.73 3.69 33.03
C LEU A 17 -10.32 4.30 32.97
N PRO A 18 -9.23 3.51 32.95
CA PRO A 18 -7.97 4.08 32.54
C PRO A 18 -8.23 4.63 31.15
N PHE A 19 -7.89 5.90 30.93
CA PHE A 19 -7.71 6.42 29.59
C PHE A 19 -6.74 5.46 28.90
N LEU A 20 -7.27 4.51 28.14
CA LEU A 20 -6.53 3.86 27.08
C LEU A 20 -6.10 5.05 26.23
N LYS A 21 -4.84 5.47 26.38
CA LYS A 21 -4.19 6.31 25.40
C LYS A 21 -4.44 5.58 24.09
N ALA A 22 -5.37 6.10 23.29
CA ALA A 22 -5.51 5.69 21.91
C ALA A 22 -4.11 5.89 21.35
N VAL A 23 -3.41 4.79 21.07
CA VAL A 23 -2.13 4.83 20.38
C VAL A 23 -2.49 5.46 19.05
N GLN A 24 -2.10 6.72 18.88
CA GLN A 24 -2.26 7.43 17.64
C GLN A 24 -1.38 6.70 16.64
N GLN A 25 -1.97 5.71 15.96
CA GLN A 25 -1.28 4.89 14.97
C GLN A 25 -0.99 5.83 13.81
N LYS A 26 0.24 6.34 13.80
CA LYS A 26 0.77 7.14 12.71
C LYS A 26 0.62 6.29 11.44
N ASP A 27 0.05 6.88 10.39
CA ASP A 27 -0.23 6.18 9.13
C ASP A 27 1.02 5.42 8.66
N ALA A 28 0.82 4.17 8.22
CA ALA A 28 1.91 3.34 7.72
C ALA A 28 2.49 3.96 6.45
N VAL A 29 3.80 3.90 6.28
CA VAL A 29 4.45 4.35 5.04
C VAL A 29 4.49 3.20 4.06
N THR A 30 4.04 3.42 2.83
CA THR A 30 4.06 2.39 1.79
C THR A 30 5.43 2.32 1.12
N VAL A 31 5.96 1.11 0.95
CA VAL A 31 7.19 0.81 0.21
C VAL A 31 6.85 -0.25 -0.84
N HIS A 32 7.41 -0.12 -2.04
CA HIS A 32 7.20 -1.09 -3.10
C HIS A 32 8.12 -2.30 -2.91
N LEU A 33 7.56 -3.49 -3.19
CA LEU A 33 8.31 -4.72 -3.26
C LEU A 33 9.29 -4.62 -4.43
N GLU A 34 10.55 -4.34 -4.14
CA GLU A 34 11.63 -4.32 -5.13
C GLU A 34 12.89 -5.00 -4.59
N GLU A 35 13.71 -5.51 -5.50
CA GLU A 35 15.00 -6.08 -5.14
C GLU A 35 15.90 -5.00 -4.53
N GLY A 36 16.35 -5.20 -3.30
CA GLY A 36 17.11 -4.19 -2.56
C GLY A 36 16.25 -3.15 -1.84
N MET A 37 14.93 -3.34 -1.76
CA MET A 37 14.02 -2.40 -1.07
C MET A 37 14.50 -2.06 0.33
N VAL A 38 14.30 -0.80 0.72
CA VAL A 38 14.69 -0.28 2.03
C VAL A 38 13.47 0.01 2.87
N LEU A 39 13.43 -0.60 4.06
CA LEU A 39 12.42 -0.32 5.08
C LEU A 39 13.00 0.72 6.04
N ASP A 40 12.73 2.00 5.75
CA ASP A 40 13.28 3.15 6.47
C ASP A 40 12.78 3.25 7.91
N CYS A 41 13.67 3.10 8.88
CA CYS A 41 13.40 3.25 10.31
C CYS A 41 14.43 4.14 11.00
N LEU A 42 14.54 5.37 10.51
CA LEU A 42 15.42 6.39 11.06
C LEU A 42 14.74 7.13 12.22
N CYS A 43 15.21 6.90 13.44
CA CYS A 43 14.69 7.63 14.60
C CYS A 43 15.25 9.07 14.61
N PRO A 44 14.38 10.11 14.71
CA PRO A 44 14.81 11.51 14.63
C PRO A 44 15.40 12.04 15.95
N TRP A 45 15.46 11.20 16.99
CA TRP A 45 15.91 11.62 18.31
C TRP A 45 17.42 11.50 18.45
N ASN A 46 17.97 12.30 19.36
CA ASN A 46 19.33 12.13 19.84
C ASN A 46 19.29 11.38 21.18
N GLY A 47 20.28 10.54 21.45
CA GLY A 47 20.36 9.77 22.68
C GLY A 47 21.25 8.54 22.51
N ASN A 48 21.00 7.52 23.34
CA ASN A 48 21.66 6.22 23.22
C ASN A 48 20.69 5.18 22.69
N LEU A 49 21.12 4.46 21.65
CA LEU A 49 20.42 3.30 21.13
C LEU A 49 20.64 2.11 22.08
N SER A 50 19.56 1.45 22.50
CA SER A 50 19.63 0.20 23.25
C SER A 50 19.43 -1.01 22.34
N MET A 51 18.44 -0.96 21.44
CA MET A 51 18.09 -2.08 20.55
C MET A 51 17.20 -1.59 19.41
N VAL A 52 17.28 -2.25 18.26
CA VAL A 52 16.28 -2.15 17.18
C VAL A 52 15.64 -3.51 16.99
N SER A 53 14.31 -3.55 16.84
CA SER A 53 13.60 -4.77 16.46
C SER A 53 12.63 -4.53 15.30
N TRP A 54 12.57 -5.52 14.42
CA TRP A 54 11.63 -5.60 13.30
C TRP A 54 10.76 -6.84 13.46
N ASN A 55 9.46 -6.65 13.28
CA ASN A 55 8.49 -7.75 13.29
C ASN A 55 7.50 -7.58 12.14
N LYS A 56 7.01 -8.69 11.59
CA LYS A 56 5.92 -8.70 10.62
C LYS A 56 4.57 -8.88 11.35
N VAL A 57 3.59 -8.06 10.97
CA VAL A 57 2.25 -7.98 11.58
C VAL A 57 1.27 -8.79 10.70
N PRO A 58 0.21 -9.44 11.25
CA PRO A 58 -0.30 -9.37 12.63
C PRO A 58 0.36 -10.30 13.65
N ASP A 59 1.02 -11.37 13.21
CA ASP A 59 1.49 -12.44 14.10
C ASP A 59 2.72 -12.06 14.93
N LYS A 60 3.23 -10.83 14.75
CA LYS A 60 4.47 -10.32 15.35
C LYS A 60 5.63 -11.28 15.11
N GLU A 61 5.68 -11.83 13.90
CA GLU A 61 6.75 -12.71 13.47
C GLU A 61 8.07 -11.94 13.53
N PRO A 62 9.09 -12.41 14.27
CA PRO A 62 10.36 -11.70 14.35
C PRO A 62 11.03 -11.70 12.98
N VAL A 63 11.51 -10.54 12.55
CA VAL A 63 12.23 -10.39 11.27
C VAL A 63 13.72 -10.26 11.54
N ALA A 64 14.10 -9.22 12.28
CA ALA A 64 15.49 -8.90 12.60
C ALA A 64 15.59 -8.13 13.92
N VAL A 65 16.69 -8.34 14.64
CA VAL A 65 17.03 -7.59 15.85
C VAL A 65 18.48 -7.12 15.74
N PHE A 66 18.72 -5.88 16.17
CA PHE A 66 20.07 -5.32 16.31
C PHE A 66 20.28 -4.81 17.73
N HIS A 67 21.39 -5.24 18.34
CA HIS A 67 21.90 -4.70 19.60
C HIS A 67 23.31 -4.13 19.39
N PRO A 68 23.63 -2.92 19.88
CA PRO A 68 24.93 -2.30 19.67
C PRO A 68 26.12 -3.16 20.12
N GLU A 69 25.98 -3.85 21.26
CA GLU A 69 27.05 -4.70 21.82
C GLU A 69 27.04 -6.17 21.33
N TYR A 70 25.85 -6.75 21.08
CA TYR A 70 25.71 -8.17 20.76
C TYR A 70 25.53 -8.46 19.26
N GLY A 71 25.49 -7.41 18.43
CA GLY A 71 25.37 -7.54 16.98
C GLY A 71 23.93 -7.76 16.51
N VAL A 72 23.78 -8.49 15.41
CA VAL A 72 22.52 -8.69 14.69
C VAL A 72 22.05 -10.14 14.77
N ALA A 73 20.73 -10.31 14.84
CA ALA A 73 20.08 -11.61 14.76
C ALA A 73 18.94 -11.54 13.74
N PHE A 74 18.84 -12.57 12.90
CA PHE A 74 17.81 -12.68 11.85
C PHE A 74 17.04 -13.98 12.03
N SER A 75 15.73 -13.91 11.83
CA SER A 75 14.90 -15.10 11.71
C SER A 75 15.27 -15.91 10.47
N GLN A 76 15.01 -17.22 10.51
CA GLN A 76 15.51 -18.17 9.51
C GLN A 76 15.11 -17.78 8.07
N HIS A 77 13.86 -17.34 7.86
CA HIS A 77 13.34 -16.94 6.55
C HIS A 77 14.01 -15.67 5.97
N TYR A 78 14.60 -14.83 6.82
CA TYR A 78 15.20 -13.55 6.45
C TYR A 78 16.73 -13.55 6.49
N ARG A 79 17.34 -14.66 6.94
CA ARG A 79 18.79 -14.81 7.01
C ARG A 79 19.39 -14.68 5.61
N GLU A 80 20.52 -13.98 5.50
CA GLU A 80 21.22 -13.68 4.23
C GLU A 80 20.44 -12.80 3.24
N ARG A 81 19.18 -12.46 3.52
CA ARG A 81 18.34 -11.57 2.71
C ARG A 81 18.26 -10.16 3.27
N ILE A 82 18.45 -10.01 4.59
CA ILE A 82 18.34 -8.71 5.28
C ILE A 82 19.70 -8.20 5.75
N GLU A 83 19.91 -6.89 5.57
CA GLU A 83 21.06 -6.16 6.12
C GLU A 83 20.59 -4.89 6.85
N PHE A 84 21.13 -4.64 8.04
CA PHE A 84 20.95 -3.36 8.74
C PHE A 84 21.87 -2.28 8.16
N LEU A 85 21.29 -1.17 7.71
CA LEU A 85 22.02 -0.09 7.04
C LEU A 85 22.89 0.72 8.01
N ARG A 86 22.33 1.11 9.16
CA ARG A 86 23.04 1.81 10.25
C ARG A 86 23.85 3.02 9.79
N THR A 87 23.26 3.85 8.93
CA THR A 87 23.89 5.09 8.43
C THR A 87 24.12 6.13 9.53
N THR A 88 23.34 6.07 10.62
CA THR A 88 23.50 6.88 11.82
C THR A 88 23.35 6.02 13.08
N PRO A 89 23.76 6.50 14.28
CA PRO A 89 23.59 5.74 15.53
C PRO A 89 22.14 5.37 15.86
N MET A 90 21.17 6.09 15.30
CA MET A 90 19.73 5.91 15.51
C MET A 90 19.03 5.36 14.27
N ASP A 91 19.80 4.82 13.33
CA ASP A 91 19.28 4.22 12.11
C ASP A 91 19.01 2.73 12.31
N GLY A 92 17.74 2.39 12.44
CA GLY A 92 17.24 1.02 12.48
C GLY A 92 16.82 0.46 11.13
N SER A 93 17.09 1.17 10.02
CA SER A 93 16.64 0.78 8.69
C SER A 93 17.29 -0.51 8.22
N ILE A 94 16.52 -1.30 7.47
CA ILE A 94 16.96 -2.55 6.86
C ILE A 94 16.78 -2.51 5.35
N SER A 95 17.69 -3.15 4.62
CA SER A 95 17.50 -3.48 3.21
C SER A 95 17.19 -4.96 3.06
N MET A 96 16.41 -5.31 2.04
CA MET A 96 16.02 -6.67 1.75
C MET A 96 16.36 -7.05 0.31
N ARG A 97 16.97 -8.22 0.14
CA ARG A 97 17.38 -8.81 -1.15
C ARG A 97 16.76 -10.19 -1.33
N ASN A 98 16.77 -10.70 -2.55
CA ASN A 98 16.06 -11.91 -2.95
C ASN A 98 14.60 -11.84 -2.47
N VAL A 99 13.93 -10.74 -2.83
CA VAL A 99 12.55 -10.48 -2.40
C VAL A 99 11.57 -11.41 -3.12
N THR A 100 10.48 -11.76 -2.42
CA THR A 100 9.41 -12.63 -2.92
C THR A 100 8.06 -12.06 -2.51
N HIS A 101 6.97 -12.57 -3.09
CA HIS A 101 5.61 -12.14 -2.70
C HIS A 101 5.29 -12.47 -1.23
N GLN A 102 6.04 -13.38 -0.60
CA GLN A 102 5.91 -13.66 0.84
C GLN A 102 6.41 -12.49 1.71
N ASP A 103 7.18 -11.56 1.15
CA ASP A 103 7.68 -10.36 1.84
C ASP A 103 6.69 -9.19 1.78
N ILE A 104 5.56 -9.34 1.09
CA ILE A 104 4.46 -8.38 1.13
C ILE A 104 3.83 -8.40 2.52
N GLY A 105 3.50 -7.23 3.06
CA GLY A 105 2.79 -7.10 4.32
C GLY A 105 3.25 -5.93 5.18
N LEU A 106 2.71 -5.88 6.39
CA LEU A 106 2.97 -4.79 7.33
C LEU A 106 4.14 -5.14 8.24
N TYR A 107 5.16 -4.30 8.23
CA TYR A 107 6.34 -4.38 9.07
C TYR A 107 6.29 -3.33 10.17
N HIS A 108 6.64 -3.74 11.38
CA HIS A 108 6.73 -2.89 12.55
C HIS A 108 8.18 -2.78 13.01
N CYS A 109 8.72 -1.57 12.95
CA CYS A 109 10.02 -1.25 13.51
C CYS A 109 9.88 -0.61 14.90
N SER A 110 10.75 -0.99 15.82
CA SER A 110 10.89 -0.39 17.14
C SER A 110 12.35 -0.09 17.47
N VAL A 111 12.68 1.19 17.61
CA VAL A 111 13.99 1.69 18.03
C VAL A 111 13.90 2.06 19.52
N GLN A 112 14.57 1.28 20.36
CA GLN A 112 14.61 1.51 21.81
C GLN A 112 15.70 2.53 22.13
N THR A 113 15.29 3.68 22.69
CA THR A 113 16.22 4.78 23.01
C THR A 113 16.17 5.15 24.49
N PHE A 114 17.29 5.65 25.01
CA PHE A 114 17.36 6.26 26.33
C PHE A 114 17.82 7.72 26.22
N PRO A 115 17.19 8.66 26.96
CA PRO A 115 16.10 8.48 27.94
C PRO A 115 14.67 8.51 27.36
N GLN A 116 14.48 8.68 26.05
CA GLN A 116 13.17 8.99 25.45
C GLN A 116 12.21 7.81 25.34
N GLY A 117 12.71 6.57 25.39
CA GLY A 117 11.91 5.35 25.26
C GLY A 117 11.83 4.84 23.81
N PRO A 118 10.83 4.00 23.49
CA PRO A 118 10.69 3.43 22.15
C PRO A 118 10.17 4.46 21.14
N TRP A 119 10.84 4.54 20.00
CA TRP A 119 10.31 5.15 18.79
C TRP A 119 9.92 4.06 17.81
N THR A 120 8.72 4.14 17.22
CA THR A 120 8.20 3.08 16.33
C THR A 120 7.74 3.63 14.99
N ARG A 121 7.78 2.76 13.98
CA ARG A 121 7.27 3.05 12.64
C ARG A 121 6.66 1.79 12.02
N ASN A 122 5.52 1.96 11.35
CA ASN A 122 4.89 0.93 10.54
C ASN A 122 5.18 1.19 9.07
N ILE A 123 5.51 0.13 8.33
CA ILE A 123 5.82 0.18 6.90
C ILE A 123 5.03 -0.92 6.20
N GLN A 124 4.24 -0.52 5.21
CA GLN A 124 3.43 -1.42 4.41
C GLN A 124 4.19 -1.74 3.12
N VAL A 125 4.63 -2.99 2.95
CA VAL A 125 5.24 -3.46 1.71
C VAL A 125 4.14 -3.96 0.78
N GLU A 126 4.07 -3.40 -0.42
CA GLU A 126 3.10 -3.76 -1.46
C GLU A 126 3.80 -4.05 -2.77
N ASP A 127 3.28 -5.02 -3.51
CA ASP A 127 3.75 -5.28 -4.88
C ASP A 127 3.29 -4.17 -5.83
N LEU A 128 4.13 -3.83 -6.80
CA LEU A 128 3.81 -2.91 -7.88
C LEU A 128 4.19 -3.53 -9.22
N ASP A 129 3.21 -4.15 -9.87
CA ASP A 129 3.43 -4.85 -11.14
C ASP A 129 3.54 -3.89 -12.33
N THR A 130 2.81 -2.78 -12.31
CA THR A 130 2.72 -1.88 -13.47
C THR A 130 2.55 -0.43 -13.06
N GLU A 131 3.35 0.45 -13.67
CA GLU A 131 3.16 1.90 -13.59
C GLU A 131 2.53 2.43 -14.88
N LEU A 132 1.47 3.21 -14.75
CA LEU A 132 0.80 3.90 -15.85
C LEU A 132 0.84 5.40 -15.64
N VAL A 133 1.29 6.13 -16.67
CA VAL A 133 1.23 7.59 -16.71
C VAL A 133 0.24 8.01 -17.78
N ALA A 134 -0.80 8.74 -17.39
CA ALA A 134 -1.80 9.26 -18.31
C ALA A 134 -1.80 10.79 -18.29
N GLU A 135 -1.92 11.42 -19.46
CA GLU A 135 -2.13 12.86 -19.53
C GLU A 135 -3.59 13.19 -19.21
N ARG A 136 -3.82 14.26 -18.44
CA ARG A 136 -5.15 14.73 -18.08
C ARG A 136 -6.05 14.87 -19.31
N ASN A 137 -7.32 14.47 -19.18
CA ASN A 137 -8.35 14.44 -20.21
C ASN A 137 -8.16 13.38 -21.32
N ASN A 138 -7.14 12.52 -21.25
CA ASN A 138 -7.07 11.36 -22.14
C ASN A 138 -7.94 10.21 -21.60
N ASN A 139 -8.27 9.28 -22.49
CA ASN A 139 -8.87 8.01 -22.10
C ASN A 139 -7.76 7.03 -21.73
N LEU A 140 -8.00 6.22 -20.71
CA LEU A 140 -7.08 5.21 -20.21
C LEU A 140 -7.84 3.89 -20.02
N THR A 141 -7.15 2.78 -20.17
CA THR A 141 -7.67 1.47 -19.76
C THR A 141 -6.65 0.81 -18.86
N ILE A 142 -7.05 0.53 -17.63
CA ILE A 142 -6.28 -0.32 -16.71
C ILE A 142 -6.67 -1.76 -17.02
N LYS A 143 -5.69 -2.60 -17.33
CA LYS A 143 -5.93 -4.02 -17.62
C LYS A 143 -5.31 -4.87 -16.53
N CYS A 144 -6.06 -5.87 -16.10
CA CYS A 144 -5.60 -6.92 -15.21
C CYS A 144 -5.50 -8.20 -16.01
N ASN A 145 -4.36 -8.37 -16.67
CA ASN A 145 -4.04 -9.48 -17.56
C ASN A 145 -2.81 -10.21 -17.02
N HIS A 146 -2.98 -11.01 -15.97
CA HIS A 146 -1.88 -11.76 -15.41
C HIS A 146 -1.97 -13.24 -15.83
N VAL A 147 -0.81 -13.85 -16.12
CA VAL A 147 -0.75 -15.27 -16.49
C VAL A 147 -0.80 -16.07 -15.19
N HIS A 148 -1.96 -16.64 -14.90
CA HIS A 148 -2.17 -17.41 -13.66
C HIS A 148 -1.83 -18.88 -13.86
N ASN A 149 -1.13 -19.46 -12.89
CA ASN A 149 -0.95 -20.91 -12.80
C ASN A 149 -2.20 -21.51 -12.15
N GLY A 150 -3.28 -21.68 -12.93
CA GLY A 150 -4.52 -22.25 -12.39
C GLY A 150 -5.77 -21.78 -13.13
N THR A 151 -6.91 -22.30 -12.69
CA THR A 151 -8.23 -21.86 -13.16
C THR A 151 -8.72 -20.72 -12.29
N VAL A 152 -8.86 -19.53 -12.89
CA VAL A 152 -9.47 -18.37 -12.22
C VAL A 152 -10.97 -18.59 -12.12
N TYR A 153 -11.58 -18.31 -10.96
CA TYR A 153 -13.04 -18.34 -10.78
C TYR A 153 -13.61 -17.00 -10.35
N GLN A 154 -12.80 -16.11 -9.78
CA GLN A 154 -13.20 -14.77 -9.39
C GLN A 154 -12.03 -13.79 -9.48
N VAL A 155 -12.32 -12.57 -9.91
CA VAL A 155 -11.42 -11.43 -9.87
C VAL A 155 -12.13 -10.25 -9.21
N ILE A 156 -11.45 -9.60 -8.27
CA ILE A 156 -11.92 -8.40 -7.58
C ILE A 156 -10.98 -7.25 -7.96
N LEU A 157 -11.53 -6.16 -8.47
CA LEU A 157 -10.80 -4.93 -8.75
C LEU A 157 -11.09 -3.91 -7.64
N GLU A 158 -10.03 -3.38 -7.04
CA GLU A 158 -10.08 -2.41 -5.95
C GLU A 158 -9.28 -1.15 -6.30
N LYS A 159 -9.68 0.00 -5.75
CA LYS A 159 -8.93 1.26 -5.82
C LYS A 159 -8.57 1.75 -4.41
N MET A 160 -7.34 2.24 -4.26
CA MET A 160 -6.86 2.99 -3.11
C MET A 160 -6.45 4.40 -3.58
N PRO A 161 -7.30 5.42 -3.35
CA PRO A 161 -6.92 6.81 -3.59
C PRO A 161 -6.03 7.32 -2.44
N HIS A 162 -4.86 7.88 -2.76
CA HIS A 162 -4.08 8.75 -1.85
C HIS A 162 -3.97 8.28 -0.38
N SER A 163 -3.71 6.99 -0.14
CA SER A 163 -3.56 6.37 1.20
C SER A 163 -4.86 6.17 2.00
N GLU A 164 -6.03 6.22 1.36
CA GLU A 164 -7.31 5.81 1.94
C GLU A 164 -7.49 4.28 1.91
N PRO A 165 -8.47 3.70 2.63
CA PRO A 165 -8.74 2.26 2.55
C PRO A 165 -9.10 1.80 1.12
N TRP A 166 -8.73 0.55 0.80
CA TRP A 166 -9.14 -0.09 -0.45
C TRP A 166 -10.67 -0.15 -0.57
N SER A 167 -11.19 0.23 -1.73
CA SER A 167 -12.60 0.13 -2.07
C SER A 167 -12.78 -0.75 -3.31
N ILE A 168 -13.69 -1.71 -3.23
CA ILE A 168 -14.05 -2.57 -4.37
C ILE A 168 -14.76 -1.71 -5.41
N ILE A 169 -14.25 -1.71 -6.63
CA ILE A 169 -14.83 -0.99 -7.78
C ILE A 169 -15.34 -1.94 -8.86
N GLY A 170 -15.02 -3.23 -8.80
CA GLY A 170 -15.59 -4.23 -9.71
C GLY A 170 -15.32 -5.67 -9.28
N VAL A 171 -16.22 -6.58 -9.66
CA VAL A 171 -16.09 -8.03 -9.42
C VAL A 171 -16.49 -8.79 -10.68
N CYS A 172 -15.63 -9.69 -11.14
CA CYS A 172 -15.93 -10.63 -12.21
C CYS A 172 -15.85 -12.05 -11.65
N LYS A 173 -16.92 -12.85 -11.78
CA LYS A 173 -16.97 -14.22 -11.24
C LYS A 173 -17.66 -15.19 -12.19
N LYS A 174 -17.21 -16.44 -12.17
CA LYS A 174 -17.83 -17.53 -12.92
C LYS A 174 -18.74 -18.32 -12.00
N VAL A 175 -20.03 -18.40 -12.34
CA VAL A 175 -21.05 -19.12 -11.57
C VAL A 175 -21.76 -20.15 -12.45
N GLU A 176 -22.52 -21.06 -11.84
CA GLU A 176 -23.43 -21.94 -12.57
C GLU A 176 -24.48 -21.07 -13.29
N GLY A 177 -24.33 -20.94 -14.62
CA GLY A 177 -25.16 -20.06 -15.45
C GLY A 177 -24.38 -19.04 -16.30
N GLY A 178 -23.06 -18.90 -16.08
CA GLY A 178 -22.19 -18.08 -16.93
C GLY A 178 -21.31 -17.10 -16.17
N LEU A 179 -20.80 -16.11 -16.90
CA LEU A 179 -20.02 -15.01 -16.37
C LEU A 179 -20.93 -13.98 -15.72
N VAL A 180 -20.59 -13.54 -14.50
CA VAL A 180 -21.26 -12.44 -13.80
C VAL A 180 -20.24 -11.35 -13.53
N GLY A 181 -20.52 -10.15 -14.05
CA GLY A 181 -19.77 -8.92 -13.77
C GLY A 181 -20.61 -7.96 -12.93
N GLU A 182 -20.02 -7.44 -11.86
CA GLU A 182 -20.59 -6.42 -10.99
C GLU A 182 -19.69 -5.18 -11.08
N ASP A 183 -20.24 -4.07 -11.56
CA ASP A 183 -19.52 -2.78 -11.67
C ASP A 183 -19.95 -1.87 -10.50
N TYR A 184 -18.98 -1.48 -9.68
CA TYR A 184 -19.15 -0.57 -8.55
C TYR A 184 -18.37 0.74 -8.76
N SER A 185 -17.85 0.98 -9.96
CA SER A 185 -17.07 2.18 -10.26
C SER A 185 -17.99 3.38 -10.44
N ASP A 186 -17.79 4.42 -9.64
CA ASP A 186 -18.46 5.71 -9.83
C ASP A 186 -17.85 6.55 -10.97
N ARG A 187 -16.74 6.08 -11.57
CA ARG A 187 -15.88 6.89 -12.43
C ARG A 187 -15.60 6.29 -13.81
N GLY A 188 -15.44 4.98 -13.88
CA GLY A 188 -15.13 4.25 -15.10
C GLY A 188 -16.17 3.16 -15.38
N GLU A 189 -15.89 2.36 -16.40
CA GLU A 189 -16.66 1.17 -16.74
C GLU A 189 -15.79 -0.07 -16.57
N VAL A 190 -16.26 -1.03 -15.78
CA VAL A 190 -15.59 -2.32 -15.59
C VAL A 190 -16.10 -3.33 -16.61
N SER A 191 -15.20 -3.95 -17.35
CA SER A 191 -15.50 -5.00 -18.31
C SER A 191 -14.85 -6.33 -17.92
N CYS A 192 -15.63 -7.41 -18.01
CA CYS A 192 -15.18 -8.77 -17.72
C CYS A 192 -15.13 -9.58 -19.03
N ALA A 193 -13.98 -10.21 -19.33
CA ALA A 193 -13.88 -11.20 -20.40
C ALA A 193 -14.28 -12.61 -19.90
N ASP A 194 -14.59 -13.52 -20.83
CA ASP A 194 -14.87 -14.93 -20.50
C ASP A 194 -13.68 -15.66 -19.84
N SER A 195 -12.46 -15.16 -20.10
CA SER A 195 -11.21 -15.57 -19.43
C SER A 195 -11.09 -15.05 -18.01
N LEU A 196 -12.04 -14.22 -17.55
CA LEU A 196 -11.97 -13.42 -16.32
C LEU A 196 -10.88 -12.35 -16.32
N ASP A 197 -10.34 -12.00 -17.50
CA ASP A 197 -9.57 -10.76 -17.62
C ASP A 197 -10.49 -9.57 -17.32
N VAL A 198 -10.00 -8.66 -16.47
CA VAL A 198 -10.75 -7.48 -16.05
C VAL A 198 -10.09 -6.23 -16.63
N SER A 199 -10.91 -5.33 -17.17
CA SER A 199 -10.45 -4.00 -17.59
C SER A 199 -11.32 -2.90 -17.01
N LEU A 200 -10.69 -1.84 -16.52
CA LEU A 200 -11.35 -0.59 -16.14
C LEU A 200 -11.08 0.46 -17.21
N HIS A 201 -12.15 0.93 -17.85
CA HIS A 201 -12.11 1.99 -18.84
C HIS A 201 -12.40 3.34 -18.18
N LEU A 202 -11.42 4.23 -18.20
CA LEU A 202 -11.53 5.60 -17.71
C LEU A 202 -11.57 6.57 -18.89
N THR A 203 -12.57 7.45 -18.92
CA THR A 203 -12.69 8.49 -19.95
C THR A 203 -12.34 9.86 -19.37
N GLY A 204 -11.45 10.58 -20.04
CA GLY A 204 -11.03 11.92 -19.60
C GLY A 204 -10.43 11.95 -18.20
N VAL A 205 -9.30 11.26 -17.99
CA VAL A 205 -8.70 11.09 -16.65
C VAL A 205 -8.37 12.42 -15.95
N VAL A 206 -8.58 12.47 -14.64
CA VAL A 206 -8.33 13.62 -13.76
C VAL A 206 -7.31 13.28 -12.67
N PRO A 207 -6.66 14.27 -12.00
CA PRO A 207 -5.67 14.00 -10.95
C PRO A 207 -6.16 13.04 -9.85
N GLU A 208 -7.45 13.11 -9.49
CA GLU A 208 -8.10 12.29 -8.46
C GLU A 208 -8.26 10.81 -8.87
N ASP A 209 -8.13 10.50 -10.16
CA ASP A 209 -8.04 9.13 -10.67
C ASP A 209 -6.68 8.49 -10.33
N SER A 210 -5.67 9.30 -9.95
CA SER A 210 -4.37 8.76 -9.52
C SER A 210 -4.50 7.94 -8.24
N GLY A 211 -3.61 6.96 -8.10
CA GLY A 211 -3.59 6.06 -6.95
C GLY A 211 -3.32 4.63 -7.37
N PHE A 212 -3.49 3.72 -6.42
CA PHE A 212 -3.28 2.29 -6.64
C PHE A 212 -4.58 1.61 -7.04
N TYR A 213 -4.45 0.70 -7.99
CA TYR A 213 -5.50 -0.21 -8.43
C TYR A 213 -5.01 -1.62 -8.21
N ARG A 214 -5.80 -2.48 -7.58
CA ARG A 214 -5.42 -3.87 -7.30
C ARG A 214 -6.42 -4.82 -7.88
N CYS A 215 -5.93 -5.82 -8.60
CA CYS A 215 -6.70 -6.97 -9.04
C CYS A 215 -6.32 -8.18 -8.20
N THR A 216 -7.30 -8.74 -7.52
CA THR A 216 -7.17 -9.95 -6.71
C THR A 216 -7.83 -11.11 -7.43
N PHE A 217 -7.03 -12.08 -7.86
CA PHE A 217 -7.44 -13.25 -8.60
C PHE A 217 -7.53 -14.45 -7.66
N SER A 218 -8.74 -14.99 -7.53
CA SER A 218 -8.98 -16.22 -6.78
C SER A 218 -8.91 -17.41 -7.74
N THR A 219 -7.95 -18.29 -7.50
CA THR A 219 -7.66 -19.46 -8.34
C THR A 219 -7.67 -20.75 -7.51
N ASP A 220 -7.73 -21.89 -8.18
CA ASP A 220 -7.62 -23.21 -7.56
C ASP A 220 -6.26 -23.47 -6.89
N THR A 221 -5.22 -22.73 -7.26
CA THR A 221 -3.87 -22.83 -6.65
C THR A 221 -3.60 -21.77 -5.58
N GLY A 222 -4.58 -20.90 -5.31
CA GLY A 222 -4.49 -19.85 -4.29
C GLY A 222 -4.90 -18.48 -4.82
N VAL A 223 -4.64 -17.45 -4.01
CA VAL A 223 -4.92 -16.06 -4.35
C VAL A 223 -3.66 -15.42 -4.94
N GLN A 224 -3.81 -14.73 -6.06
CA GLN A 224 -2.77 -13.92 -6.68
C GLN A 224 -3.25 -12.48 -6.79
N THR A 225 -2.32 -11.53 -6.73
CA THR A 225 -2.65 -10.10 -6.81
C THR A 225 -1.76 -9.41 -7.82
N THR A 226 -2.33 -8.47 -8.57
CA THR A 226 -1.61 -7.55 -9.45
C THR A 226 -1.99 -6.12 -9.08
N THR A 227 -1.02 -5.25 -8.90
CA THR A 227 -1.20 -3.84 -8.53
C THR A 227 -0.69 -2.92 -9.64
N VAL A 228 -1.49 -1.91 -9.95
CA VAL A 228 -1.18 -0.86 -10.93
C VAL A 228 -1.16 0.49 -10.22
N LEU A 229 -0.07 1.24 -10.37
CA LEU A 229 0.00 2.64 -9.96
C LEU A 229 -0.34 3.54 -11.15
N LEU A 230 -1.44 4.30 -11.04
CA LEU A 230 -1.79 5.34 -12.01
C LEU A 230 -1.33 6.71 -11.53
N THR A 231 -0.57 7.41 -12.37
CA THR A 231 -0.23 8.82 -12.22
C THR A 231 -0.84 9.65 -13.34
N VAL A 232 -1.66 10.66 -13.00
CA VAL A 232 -2.24 11.58 -13.99
C VAL A 232 -1.45 12.89 -14.07
N ALA A 233 -0.75 13.09 -15.18
CA ALA A 233 0.11 14.24 -15.43
C ALA A 233 -0.65 15.41 -16.09
N PRO A 234 -0.23 16.68 -15.87
CA PRO A 234 -0.77 17.81 -16.61
C PRO A 234 -0.45 17.68 -18.12
N PRO A 235 -1.30 18.24 -19.01
CA PRO A 235 -1.09 18.13 -20.44
C PRO A 235 0.21 18.83 -20.86
N ARG A 236 1.01 18.18 -21.70
CA ARG A 236 2.25 18.77 -22.23
C ARG A 236 1.92 20.02 -23.02
N LYS A 237 2.52 21.17 -22.66
CA LYS A 237 2.43 22.40 -23.46
C LYS A 237 3.08 22.15 -24.82
N ARG A 238 2.27 22.04 -25.88
CA ARG A 238 2.75 21.91 -27.25
C ARG A 238 3.49 23.19 -27.63
N ASN A 239 4.83 23.14 -27.75
CA ASN A 239 5.63 24.30 -28.15
C ASN A 239 5.26 24.71 -29.59
N ARG A 240 4.58 25.86 -29.71
CA ARG A 240 4.10 26.48 -30.96
C ARG A 240 5.24 27.12 -31.78
N ARG A 241 6.39 26.44 -31.94
CA ARG A 241 7.60 27.01 -32.58
C ARG A 241 7.93 26.41 -33.96
N GLU A 242 7.31 25.31 -34.38
CA GLU A 242 7.57 24.70 -35.70
C GLU A 242 6.56 25.11 -36.79
N GLU A 243 5.41 25.69 -36.42
CA GLU A 243 4.37 26.05 -37.40
C GLU A 243 4.71 27.30 -38.24
N TYR A 244 5.68 28.10 -37.81
CA TYR A 244 6.15 29.29 -38.55
C TYR A 244 7.27 28.99 -39.57
N LYS A 245 7.88 27.79 -39.53
CA LYS A 245 8.97 27.44 -40.46
C LYS A 245 8.52 26.83 -41.79
N VAL A 246 7.24 26.50 -41.95
CA VAL A 246 6.70 25.88 -43.18
C VAL A 246 6.06 26.89 -44.15
N LYS A 247 5.88 28.16 -43.75
CA LYS A 247 5.20 29.19 -44.58
C LYS A 247 6.11 30.29 -45.13
N LEU A 248 7.30 29.94 -45.63
CA LEU A 248 8.10 30.86 -46.46
C LEU A 248 8.59 30.15 -47.74
N HIS A 249 7.70 30.06 -48.72
CA HIS A 249 8.07 30.12 -50.13
C HIS A 249 6.92 30.75 -50.93
N PRO A 250 7.01 32.03 -51.31
CA PRO A 250 6.33 32.53 -52.49
C PRO A 250 7.17 32.20 -53.72
N SER A 251 6.53 31.43 -54.59
CA SER A 251 6.80 31.23 -56.00
C SER A 251 7.39 32.45 -56.72
N GLN A 252 8.34 32.14 -57.59
CA GLN A 252 8.88 32.99 -58.65
C GLN A 252 7.78 33.76 -59.40
N SER A 253 8.04 35.03 -59.69
CA SER A 253 7.36 35.78 -60.74
C SER A 253 8.39 36.55 -61.56
N GLN A 254 8.29 36.34 -62.88
CA GLN A 254 9.00 36.95 -64.01
C GLN A 254 10.39 36.39 -64.36
#